data_AF-A0A424JT18-F1
#
_entry.id   AF-A0A424JT18-F1
#
_cell.length_a   1.000
_cell.length_b   1.000
_cell.length_c   1.000
_cell.angle_alpha   90.00
_cell.angle_beta   90.00
_cell.angle_gamma   90.00
#
_symmetry.space_group_name_H-M   'P 1'
#
loop_
_entity.id
_entity.type
_entity.pdbx_description
1 polymer ?
#
loop_
_entity_poly.entity_id
_entity_poly.type
_entity_poly.pdbx_seq_one_letter_code
_entity_poly.pdbx_strand_id
1 'polypeptide(L)'
;MSKRFMLTATGLAAAAVGGNAAAELISFEVHNDYYISENSWQIVNSSGTTVASMYLSAGSIYIPTSQSSTYGVSFGLWGSSAAASGYRTNFQMDLPAGTYTLQMQDSWGDGWVWNSAFGSDAFNVAGNLASGSSVTFAMQSTSSVTGTFTVVPAPGALALLGLAGIAGRRKRA
;
A
#
# COMPACT_ATOMS: atom_id res chain seq x y z
N MET A 1 -53.23 11.91 -8.64
CA MET A 1 -52.53 11.54 -7.39
C MET A 1 -51.05 11.32 -7.69
N SER A 2 -50.17 12.23 -7.29
CA SER A 2 -48.72 12.11 -7.52
C SER A 2 -48.13 11.08 -6.57
N LYS A 3 -47.74 9.91 -7.10
CA LYS A 3 -46.98 8.91 -6.35
C LYS A 3 -45.53 9.40 -6.25
N ARG A 4 -45.18 10.01 -5.11
CA ARG A 4 -43.80 10.35 -4.77
C ARG A 4 -43.09 9.05 -4.37
N PHE A 5 -42.17 8.60 -5.21
CA PHE A 5 -41.28 7.49 -4.86
C PHE A 5 -40.28 7.97 -3.81
N MET A 6 -40.45 7.50 -2.58
CA MET A 6 -39.53 7.71 -1.48
C MET A 6 -38.37 6.71 -1.64
N LEU A 7 -37.14 7.20 -1.83
CA LEU A 7 -35.95 6.36 -1.80
C LEU A 7 -35.47 6.29 -0.34
N THR A 8 -35.92 5.27 0.40
CA THR A 8 -35.41 5.00 1.75
C THR A 8 -33.97 4.51 1.65
N ALA A 9 -33.08 5.14 2.42
CA ALA A 9 -31.62 5.01 2.40
C ALA A 9 -31.06 3.64 2.88
N THR A 10 -31.85 2.57 2.82
CA THR A 10 -31.52 1.24 3.36
C THR A 10 -31.20 0.21 2.25
N GLY A 11 -30.83 0.68 1.06
CA GLY A 11 -30.73 -0.14 -0.15
C GLY A 11 -29.47 0.08 -0.97
N LEU A 12 -28.33 0.44 -0.34
CA LEU A 12 -27.03 0.21 -0.96
C LEU A 12 -26.77 -1.30 -0.95
N ALA A 13 -27.46 -2.01 -1.84
CA ALA A 13 -27.08 -3.35 -2.21
C ALA A 13 -25.66 -3.26 -2.74
N ALA A 14 -24.72 -3.85 -2.00
CA ALA A 14 -23.40 -4.17 -2.49
C ALA A 14 -23.59 -5.00 -3.77
N ALA A 15 -23.54 -4.31 -4.92
CA ALA A 15 -23.38 -4.96 -6.20
C ALA A 15 -21.94 -5.49 -6.24
N ALA A 16 -21.75 -6.65 -5.62
CA ALA A 16 -20.65 -7.53 -5.92
C ALA A 16 -20.86 -8.05 -7.36
N VAL A 17 -20.64 -7.19 -8.34
CA VAL A 17 -20.37 -7.63 -9.71
C VAL A 17 -18.93 -8.09 -9.68
N GLY A 18 -18.72 -9.41 -9.81
CA GLY A 18 -17.42 -10.06 -9.84
C GLY A 18 -16.56 -9.69 -11.04
N GLY A 19 -16.25 -8.41 -11.19
CA GLY A 19 -15.03 -7.96 -11.83
C GLY A 19 -13.96 -7.87 -10.76
N ASN A 20 -12.74 -8.34 -11.06
CA ASN A 20 -11.58 -8.05 -10.23
C ASN A 20 -11.64 -6.56 -9.85
N ALA A 21 -11.68 -6.24 -8.55
CA ALA A 21 -11.61 -4.86 -8.11
C ALA A 21 -10.44 -4.21 -8.87
N ALA A 22 -10.70 -3.13 -9.60
CA ALA A 22 -9.68 -2.49 -10.41
C ALA A 22 -8.45 -2.27 -9.52
N ALA A 23 -7.34 -2.89 -9.91
CA ALA A 23 -6.11 -2.76 -9.16
C ALA A 23 -5.55 -1.35 -9.40
N GLU A 24 -5.14 -0.70 -8.32
CA GLU A 24 -4.56 0.63 -8.38
C GLU A 24 -3.05 0.53 -8.31
N LEU A 25 -2.37 1.35 -9.11
CA LEU A 25 -0.92 1.46 -9.04
C LEU A 25 -0.53 2.17 -7.74
N ILE A 26 0.07 1.42 -6.81
CA ILE A 26 0.59 1.93 -5.54
C ILE A 26 2.10 1.99 -5.62
N SER A 27 2.65 3.13 -5.19
CA SER A 27 4.09 3.37 -5.09
C SER A 27 4.54 3.28 -3.64
N PHE A 28 5.70 2.67 -3.45
CA PHE A 28 6.31 2.43 -2.15
C PHE A 28 7.71 3.03 -2.14
N GLU A 29 8.02 3.80 -1.11
CA GLU A 29 9.35 4.32 -0.83
C GLU A 29 9.70 3.99 0.62
N VAL A 30 10.84 3.34 0.81
CA VAL A 30 11.29 2.85 2.11
C VAL A 30 12.62 3.50 2.45
N HIS A 31 12.65 4.26 3.54
CA HIS A 31 13.86 4.82 4.12
C HIS A 31 14.45 3.82 5.10
N ASN A 32 15.38 3.02 4.60
CA ASN A 32 16.15 2.10 5.43
C ASN A 32 17.30 2.89 6.03
N ASP A 33 17.63 2.64 7.29
CA ASP A 33 18.76 3.27 7.94
C ASP A 33 20.10 2.69 7.41
N TYR A 34 21.22 3.03 8.06
CA TYR A 34 22.52 2.51 7.66
C TYR A 34 22.69 1.02 7.97
N TYR A 35 22.12 0.53 9.07
CA TYR A 35 22.23 -0.87 9.48
C TYR A 35 21.11 -1.72 8.91
N ILE A 36 21.00 -1.71 7.59
CA ILE A 36 19.93 -2.42 6.87
C ILE A 36 19.83 -3.91 7.20
N SER A 37 20.92 -4.55 7.68
CA SER A 37 20.91 -5.95 8.14
C SER A 37 19.92 -6.24 9.27
N GLU A 38 19.45 -5.21 9.95
CA GLU A 38 18.58 -5.26 11.12
C GLU A 38 17.12 -5.09 10.71
N ASN A 39 16.91 -4.52 9.52
CA ASN A 39 15.62 -4.15 9.01
C ASN A 39 14.97 -5.31 8.28
N SER A 40 13.68 -5.50 8.53
CA SER A 40 12.83 -6.29 7.63
C SER A 40 11.43 -5.72 7.61
N TRP A 41 10.72 -5.95 6.50
CA TRP A 41 9.33 -5.55 6.38
C TRP A 41 8.55 -6.50 5.49
N GLN A 42 7.24 -6.54 5.71
CA GLN A 42 6.32 -7.25 4.84
C GLN A 42 4.99 -6.53 4.72
N ILE A 43 4.40 -6.62 3.52
CA ILE A 43 3.04 -6.19 3.24
C ILE A 43 2.20 -7.45 3.06
N VAL A 44 1.16 -7.57 3.87
CA VAL A 44 0.26 -8.73 3.92
C VAL A 44 -1.14 -8.26 3.54
N ASN A 45 -1.79 -8.96 2.60
CA ASN A 45 -3.18 -8.67 2.23
C ASN A 45 -4.17 -9.19 3.30
N SER A 46 -5.45 -8.85 3.16
CA SER A 46 -6.50 -9.30 4.10
C SER A 46 -6.66 -10.82 4.20
N SER A 47 -6.16 -11.58 3.23
CA SER A 47 -6.18 -13.05 3.22
C SER A 47 -4.97 -13.67 3.93
N GLY A 48 -4.06 -12.86 4.47
CA GLY A 48 -2.84 -13.33 5.14
C GLY A 48 -1.68 -13.67 4.18
N THR A 49 -1.79 -13.35 2.90
CA THR A 49 -0.72 -13.58 1.92
C THR A 49 0.23 -12.38 1.87
N THR A 50 1.54 -12.64 2.00
CA THR A 50 2.58 -11.63 1.77
C THR A 50 2.65 -11.29 0.28
N VAL A 51 2.43 -10.02 -0.06
CA VAL A 51 2.45 -9.51 -1.45
C VAL A 51 3.76 -8.81 -1.79
N ALA A 52 4.47 -8.30 -0.78
CA ALA A 52 5.82 -7.79 -0.90
C ALA A 52 6.54 -7.92 0.45
N SER A 53 7.86 -8.06 0.42
CA SER A 53 8.67 -8.07 1.64
C SER A 53 10.09 -7.62 1.35
N MET A 54 10.84 -7.31 2.40
CA MET A 54 12.29 -7.25 2.38
C MET A 54 12.87 -8.09 3.51
N TYR A 55 13.90 -8.86 3.18
CA TYR A 55 14.71 -9.58 4.14
C TYR A 55 16.15 -9.73 3.63
N LEU A 56 17.07 -10.04 4.54
CA LEU A 56 18.44 -10.37 4.18
C LEU A 56 18.66 -11.87 4.24
N SER A 57 19.41 -12.38 3.27
CA SER A 57 19.85 -13.77 3.27
C SER A 57 21.21 -13.86 2.57
N ALA A 58 22.13 -14.66 3.12
CA ALA A 58 23.46 -14.86 2.55
C ALA A 58 24.20 -13.57 2.16
N GLY A 59 24.08 -12.51 2.97
CA GLY A 59 24.73 -11.21 2.71
C GLY A 59 24.12 -10.39 1.57
N SER A 60 22.97 -10.82 1.03
CA SER A 60 22.22 -10.11 -0.01
C SER A 60 20.88 -9.62 0.51
N ILE A 61 20.43 -8.49 -0.02
CA ILE A 61 19.11 -7.93 0.25
C ILE A 61 18.13 -8.49 -0.78
N TYR A 62 17.04 -9.08 -0.30
CA TYR A 62 15.95 -9.59 -1.12
C TYR A 62 14.72 -8.73 -0.92
N ILE A 63 14.15 -8.25 -2.03
CA ILE A 63 12.90 -7.47 -2.03
C ILE A 63 11.92 -8.13 -2.99
N PRO A 64 11.40 -9.34 -2.68
CA PRO A 64 10.41 -9.97 -3.54
C PRO A 64 9.08 -9.21 -3.49
N THR A 65 8.48 -9.05 -4.66
CA THR A 65 7.10 -8.59 -4.83
C THR A 65 6.35 -9.61 -5.68
N SER A 66 5.04 -9.72 -5.50
CA SER A 66 4.21 -10.62 -6.32
C SER A 66 4.16 -10.24 -7.80
N GLN A 67 4.73 -9.08 -8.17
CA GLN A 67 4.66 -8.48 -9.50
C GLN A 67 6.04 -7.95 -9.97
N SER A 68 7.14 -8.54 -9.50
CA SER A 68 8.49 -8.06 -9.78
C SER A 68 8.92 -8.16 -11.25
N SER A 69 8.21 -8.95 -12.06
CA SER A 69 8.39 -9.00 -13.53
C SER A 69 7.68 -7.87 -14.27
N THR A 70 6.71 -7.20 -13.62
CA THR A 70 5.94 -6.09 -14.17
C THR A 70 6.49 -4.75 -13.70
N TYR A 71 6.79 -4.65 -12.41
CA TYR A 71 7.31 -3.44 -11.78
C TYR A 71 8.71 -3.68 -11.25
N GLY A 72 9.66 -2.85 -11.70
CA GLY A 72 11.03 -2.90 -11.23
C GLY A 72 11.13 -2.50 -9.76
N VAL A 73 12.05 -3.14 -9.05
CA VAL A 73 12.50 -2.71 -7.72
C VAL A 73 13.83 -1.99 -7.89
N SER A 74 13.98 -0.86 -7.21
CA SER A 74 15.23 -0.11 -7.17
C SER A 74 15.74 0.02 -5.74
N PHE A 75 17.05 -0.10 -5.59
CA PHE A 75 17.76 0.04 -4.32
C PHE A 75 18.91 1.02 -4.51
N GLY A 76 19.06 1.96 -3.59
CA GLY A 76 20.11 2.98 -3.69
C GLY A 76 20.27 3.78 -2.41
N LEU A 77 20.96 4.91 -2.52
CA LEU A 77 21.19 5.82 -1.39
C LEU A 77 19.97 6.74 -1.22
N TRP A 78 19.57 7.01 0.03
CA TRP A 78 18.55 8.02 0.31
C TRP A 78 19.06 9.43 -0.05
N GLY A 79 20.29 9.72 0.37
CA GLY A 79 21.01 10.97 0.09
C GLY A 79 22.33 10.74 -0.67
N SER A 80 23.38 11.43 -0.24
CA SER A 80 24.71 11.36 -0.86
C SER A 80 25.55 10.16 -0.43
N SER A 81 25.25 9.56 0.73
CA SER A 81 25.91 8.34 1.22
C SER A 81 25.02 7.59 2.19
N ALA A 82 25.25 6.27 2.30
CA ALA A 82 24.55 5.44 3.27
C ALA A 82 24.93 5.83 4.71
N ALA A 83 26.19 6.19 4.95
CA ALA A 83 26.63 6.64 6.27
C ALA A 83 25.98 7.97 6.70
N ALA A 84 25.49 8.78 5.77
CA ALA A 84 24.77 10.01 6.09
C ALA A 84 23.27 9.77 6.34
N SER A 85 22.62 9.00 5.47
CA SER A 85 21.15 8.94 5.40
C SER A 85 20.61 7.55 5.06
N GLY A 86 21.39 6.48 5.20
CA GLY A 86 20.93 5.13 4.88
C GLY A 86 20.57 4.92 3.40
N TYR A 87 19.65 3.99 3.17
CA TYR A 87 19.28 3.48 1.86
C TYR A 87 17.82 3.75 1.52
N ARG A 88 17.57 3.89 0.21
CA ARG A 88 16.23 4.00 -0.36
C ARG A 88 15.89 2.73 -1.12
N THR A 89 14.71 2.19 -0.84
CA THR A 89 14.08 1.15 -1.65
C THR A 89 12.80 1.71 -2.27
N ASN A 90 12.69 1.68 -3.60
CA ASN A 90 11.49 2.09 -4.32
C ASN A 90 10.96 0.96 -5.19
N PHE A 91 9.64 0.75 -5.13
CA PHE A 91 8.94 -0.22 -5.97
C PHE A 91 7.48 0.18 -6.15
N GLN A 92 6.83 -0.45 -7.12
CA GLN A 92 5.42 -0.23 -7.42
C GLN A 92 4.70 -1.57 -7.55
N MET A 93 3.39 -1.58 -7.33
CA MET A 93 2.53 -2.75 -7.52
C MET A 93 1.11 -2.31 -7.88
N ASP A 94 0.44 -3.10 -8.70
CA ASP A 94 -1.02 -3.00 -8.82
C ASP A 94 -1.69 -3.73 -7.65
N LEU A 95 -2.33 -2.98 -6.77
CA LEU A 95 -3.04 -3.54 -5.62
C LEU A 95 -4.54 -3.43 -5.82
N PRO A 96 -5.29 -4.55 -5.79
CA PRO A 96 -6.74 -4.52 -5.70
C PRO A 96 -7.21 -3.68 -4.51
N ALA A 97 -8.40 -3.08 -4.65
CA ALA A 97 -9.03 -2.42 -3.51
C ALA A 97 -9.16 -3.38 -2.33
N GLY A 98 -8.72 -2.93 -1.15
CA GLY A 98 -8.59 -3.79 0.01
C GLY A 98 -7.69 -3.17 1.08
N THR A 99 -7.71 -3.78 2.27
CA THR A 99 -6.84 -3.39 3.38
C THR A 99 -5.62 -4.28 3.42
N TYR A 100 -4.47 -3.64 3.58
CA TYR A 100 -3.17 -4.27 3.66
C TYR A 100 -2.54 -3.93 5.01
N THR A 101 -1.83 -4.90 5.57
CA THR A 101 -1.06 -4.74 6.80
C THR A 101 0.41 -4.62 6.45
N LEU A 102 1.03 -3.53 6.89
CA LEU A 102 2.48 -3.35 6.88
C LEU A 102 3.03 -3.80 8.24
N GLN A 103 4.07 -4.61 8.21
CA GLN A 103 4.82 -5.03 9.39
C GLN A 103 6.27 -4.68 9.16
N MET A 104 6.86 -3.93 10.08
CA MET A 104 8.26 -3.49 10.07
C MET A 104 8.95 -4.00 11.33
N GLN A 105 10.20 -4.42 11.19
CA GLN A 105 11.02 -4.95 12.26
C GLN A 105 12.42 -4.35 12.21
N ASP A 106 13.01 -4.25 13.40
CA ASP A 106 14.38 -3.86 13.66
C ASP A 106 14.88 -4.74 14.81
N SER A 107 15.98 -5.46 14.58
CA SER A 107 16.52 -6.38 15.56
C SER A 107 17.21 -5.73 16.77
N TRP A 108 17.61 -4.45 16.68
CA TRP A 108 18.28 -3.74 17.78
C TRP A 108 17.34 -2.86 18.59
N GLY A 109 16.26 -2.40 17.99
CA GLY A 109 15.15 -1.76 18.67
C GLY A 109 15.30 -0.26 18.88
N ASP A 110 16.27 0.37 18.23
CA ASP A 110 16.41 1.82 18.15
C ASP A 110 15.60 2.43 16.98
N GLY A 111 14.92 1.58 16.21
CA GLY A 111 14.14 1.95 15.05
C GLY A 111 15.03 2.16 13.83
N TRP A 112 14.44 2.61 12.74
CA TRP A 112 15.22 2.88 11.52
C TRP A 112 15.78 4.31 11.59
N VAL A 113 16.62 4.53 12.61
CA VAL A 113 17.16 5.83 12.98
C VAL A 113 18.67 5.80 12.84
N TRP A 114 19.20 6.61 11.93
CA TRP A 114 20.64 6.73 11.74
C TRP A 114 21.04 8.12 11.24
N ASN A 115 21.84 8.84 12.03
CA ASN A 115 22.36 10.16 11.69
C ASN A 115 21.25 11.14 11.26
N SER A 116 21.00 11.30 9.96
CA SER A 116 19.92 12.15 9.43
C SER A 116 18.61 11.42 9.13
N ALA A 117 18.60 10.08 9.16
CA ALA A 117 17.38 9.28 9.14
C ALA A 117 16.75 9.29 10.53
N PHE A 118 15.58 9.92 10.67
CA PHE A 118 14.88 10.05 11.95
C PHE A 118 13.82 8.97 12.18
N GLY A 119 13.67 8.03 11.24
CA GLY A 119 12.65 6.99 11.26
C GLY A 119 11.21 7.50 11.06
N SER A 120 10.96 8.81 10.96
CA SER A 120 9.62 9.39 10.76
C SER A 120 9.05 9.11 9.36
N ASP A 121 9.92 8.87 8.39
CA ASP A 121 9.67 8.62 6.97
C ASP A 121 10.08 7.20 6.56
N ALA A 122 10.16 6.28 7.53
CA ALA A 122 10.67 4.92 7.35
C ALA A 122 9.97 4.16 6.21
N PHE A 123 8.64 4.32 6.07
CA PHE A 123 7.88 3.64 5.03
C PHE A 123 6.74 4.50 4.49
N ASN A 124 6.84 4.95 3.25
CA ASN A 124 5.83 5.76 2.58
C ASN A 124 5.08 4.93 1.53
N VAL A 125 3.75 5.01 1.58
CA VAL A 125 2.84 4.39 0.61
C VAL A 125 2.07 5.51 -0.07
N ALA A 126 2.11 5.58 -1.39
CA ALA A 126 1.45 6.62 -2.19
C ALA A 126 0.58 6.02 -3.30
N GLY A 127 -0.59 6.59 -3.51
CA GLY A 127 -1.55 6.13 -4.51
C GLY A 127 -2.98 6.54 -4.17
N ASN A 128 -3.96 5.79 -4.67
CA ASN A 128 -5.37 6.02 -4.34
C ASN A 128 -5.74 5.28 -3.05
N LEU A 129 -5.56 5.93 -1.90
CA LEU A 129 -5.77 5.35 -0.58
C LEU A 129 -7.00 5.96 0.10
N ALA A 130 -7.62 5.20 1.00
CA ALA A 130 -8.74 5.69 1.82
C ALA A 130 -8.34 6.89 2.70
N SER A 131 -7.07 6.96 3.12
CA SER A 131 -6.51 8.05 3.92
C SER A 131 -6.10 9.28 3.11
N GLY A 132 -6.25 9.26 1.78
CA GLY A 132 -5.81 10.31 0.87
C GLY A 132 -4.78 9.81 -0.15
N SER A 133 -3.87 10.69 -0.58
CA SER A 133 -2.88 10.38 -1.62
C SER A 133 -1.65 9.61 -1.12
N SER A 134 -1.39 9.63 0.19
CA SER A 134 -0.30 8.89 0.80
C SER A 134 -0.54 8.61 2.29
N VAL A 135 0.23 7.67 2.83
CA VAL A 135 0.38 7.41 4.25
C VAL A 135 1.83 7.04 4.53
N THR A 136 2.36 7.56 5.63
CA THR A 136 3.73 7.30 6.05
C THR A 136 3.71 6.63 7.41
N PHE A 137 4.48 5.54 7.54
CA PHE A 137 4.67 4.82 8.77
C PHE A 137 6.05 5.16 9.33
N ALA A 138 6.06 5.59 10.59
CA ALA A 138 7.26 5.92 11.31
C ALA A 138 7.73 4.73 12.16
N MET A 139 9.04 4.58 12.32
CA MET A 139 9.68 3.60 13.18
C MET A 139 10.83 4.27 13.92
N GLN A 140 10.53 4.82 15.10
CA GLN A 140 11.44 5.61 15.91
C GLN A 140 11.60 4.94 17.28
N SER A 141 12.83 4.58 17.66
CA SER A 141 13.14 4.02 18.98
C SER A 141 12.27 2.82 19.38
N THR A 142 12.06 1.90 18.43
CA THR A 142 11.25 0.69 18.61
C THR A 142 11.77 -0.44 17.74
N SER A 143 11.58 -1.69 18.18
CA SER A 143 11.95 -2.90 17.44
C SER A 143 10.89 -3.38 16.45
N SER A 144 9.65 -2.87 16.55
CA SER A 144 8.60 -3.27 15.64
C SER A 144 7.51 -2.23 15.49
N VAL A 145 6.97 -2.13 14.27
CA VAL A 145 5.80 -1.31 13.95
C VAL A 145 4.86 -2.14 13.09
N THR A 146 3.56 -2.08 13.39
CA THR A 146 2.52 -2.63 12.51
C THR A 146 1.53 -1.52 12.20
N GLY A 147 1.22 -1.36 10.92
CA GLY A 147 0.29 -0.37 10.43
C GLY A 147 -0.59 -0.95 9.33
N THR A 148 -1.65 -0.22 8.97
CA THR A 148 -2.54 -0.64 7.88
C THR A 148 -2.78 0.51 6.92
N PHE A 149 -2.91 0.18 5.63
CA PHE A 149 -3.41 1.11 4.62
C PHE A 149 -4.50 0.43 3.79
N THR A 150 -5.44 1.22 3.28
CA THR A 150 -6.55 0.72 2.48
C THR A 150 -6.49 1.34 1.10
N VAL A 151 -6.38 0.50 0.08
CA VAL A 151 -6.47 0.90 -1.32
C VAL A 151 -7.95 1.00 -1.68
N VAL A 152 -8.33 2.11 -2.33
CA VAL A 152 -9.70 2.33 -2.79
C VAL A 152 -9.73 2.35 -4.33
N PRO A 153 -10.83 1.93 -4.98
CA PRO A 153 -10.93 1.98 -6.43
C PRO A 153 -10.80 3.42 -6.95
N ALA A 154 -10.22 3.58 -8.15
CA ALA A 154 -10.14 4.86 -8.83
C ALA A 154 -11.54 5.52 -8.87
N PRO A 155 -11.66 6.84 -8.63
CA PRO A 155 -12.94 7.53 -8.68
C PRO A 155 -13.74 7.26 -9.98
N GLY A 156 -13.03 7.07 -11.10
CA GLY A 156 -13.64 6.72 -12.39
C GLY A 156 -14.20 5.30 -12.47
N ALA A 157 -13.63 4.33 -11.75
CA ALA A 157 -14.12 2.95 -11.71
C ALA A 157 -15.50 2.88 -11.02
N LEU A 158 -15.71 3.68 -9.96
CA LEU A 158 -17.01 3.81 -9.30
C LEU A 158 -18.05 4.49 -10.20
N ALA A 159 -17.64 5.54 -10.93
CA ALA A 159 -18.53 6.26 -11.85
C ALA A 159 -18.98 5.37 -13.02
N LEU A 160 -18.08 4.55 -13.57
CA LEU A 160 -18.41 3.61 -14.63
C LEU A 160 -19.32 2.48 -14.14
N LEU A 161 -19.11 1.97 -12.93
CA LEU A 161 -20.03 1.01 -12.31
C LEU A 161 -21.43 1.61 -12.12
N GLY A 162 -21.51 2.85 -11.66
CA GLY A 162 -22.77 3.60 -11.55
C GLY A 162 -23.46 3.77 -12.90
N LEU A 163 -22.70 4.12 -13.96
CA LEU A 163 -23.22 4.31 -15.31
C LEU A 163 -23.69 2.99 -15.95
N ALA A 164 -22.95 1.89 -15.75
CA ALA A 164 -23.33 0.56 -16.22
C ALA A 164 -24.63 0.06 -15.54
N GLY A 165 -24.78 0.31 -14.23
CA GLY A 165 -26.03 0.03 -13.51
C GLY A 165 -27.23 0.85 -14.03
N ILE A 166 -26.99 2.10 -14.42
CA ILE A 166 -28.02 2.98 -15.02
C ILE A 166 -28.36 2.54 -16.46
N ALA A 167 -27.37 2.13 -17.26
CA ALA A 167 -27.58 1.66 -18.63
C ALA A 167 -28.37 0.33 -18.69
N GLY A 168 -28.15 -0.58 -17.73
CA GLY A 168 -28.89 -1.85 -17.63
C GLY A 168 -30.38 -1.70 -17.30
N ARG A 169 -30.78 -0.59 -16.67
CA ARG A 169 -32.18 -0.35 -16.26
C ARG A 169 -33.11 0.07 -17.41
N ARG A 170 -32.58 0.38 -18.61
CA ARG A 170 -33.36 0.86 -19.76
C ARG A 170 -33.96 -0.22 -20.67
N LYS A 171 -33.96 -1.51 -20.29
CA LYS A 171 -34.65 -2.58 -21.03
C LYS A 171 -35.75 -3.26 -20.20
N ARG A 172 -36.76 -2.49 -19.79
CA ARG A 172 -38.12 -3.00 -19.47
C ARG A 172 -39.14 -1.89 -19.75
N ALA A 173 -39.53 -1.78 -21.02
CA ALA A 173 -40.76 -1.15 -21.48
C ALA A 173 -41.24 -1.98 -22.68
#